data_AF-A0A2S9S075-F1
#
_entry.id   AF-A0A2S9S075-F1
#
_cell.length_a   1.000
_cell.length_b   1.000
_cell.length_c   1.000
_cell.angle_alpha   90.00
_cell.angle_beta   90.00
_cell.angle_gamma   90.00
#
_symmetry.space_group_name_H-M   'P 1'
#
loop_
_entity.id
_entity.type
_entity.pdbx_description
1 polymer ?
#
loop_
_entity_poly.entity_id
_entity_poly.type
_entity_poly.pdbx_seq_one_letter_code
_entity_poly.pdbx_strand_id
1 'polypeptide(L)' 'MPERALVNRLVEDKYLYRQSGVLLPYQSARTKDLFTVKTGTAEHGHNYTQTRVTSKGIEFIASRYASELML' A
#
# COMPACT_ATOMS: atom_id res chain seq x y z
N MET A 1 -6.55 13.64 5.06
CA MET A 1 -6.57 12.37 5.84
C MET A 1 -5.28 12.15 6.61
N PRO A 2 -5.33 11.70 7.88
CA PRO A 2 -4.18 11.06 8.52
C PRO A 2 -3.86 9.73 7.80
N GLU A 3 -2.59 9.37 7.65
CA GLU A 3 -2.09 8.15 6.99
C GLU A 3 -2.93 6.89 7.27
N ARG A 4 -3.33 6.71 8.54
CA ARG A 4 -4.15 5.59 9.01
C ARG A 4 -5.50 5.46 8.28
N ALA A 5 -6.14 6.59 7.95
CA ALA A 5 -7.42 6.58 7.24
C ALA A 5 -7.26 6.12 5.79
N LEU A 6 -6.20 6.58 5.09
CA LEU A 6 -5.89 6.12 3.74
C LEU A 6 -5.60 4.60 3.72
N VAL A 7 -4.81 4.13 4.68
CA VAL A 7 -4.52 2.69 4.81
C VAL A 7 -5.82 1.89 5.03
N ASN A 8 -6.71 2.36 5.89
CA ASN A 8 -7.99 1.69 6.12
C ASN A 8 -8.83 1.66 4.84
N ARG A 9 -8.89 2.77 4.09
CA ARG A 9 -9.61 2.85 2.83
C ARG A 9 -9.06 1.89 1.77
N LEU A 10 -7.73 1.80 1.65
CA LEU A 10 -7.07 0.85 0.75
C LEU A 10 -7.34 -0.61 1.13
N VAL A 11 -7.58 -0.89 2.41
CA VAL A 11 -7.94 -2.24 2.88
C VAL A 11 -9.41 -2.54 2.63
N GLU A 12 -10.31 -1.60 2.92
CA GLU A 12 -11.75 -1.70 2.62
C GLU A 12 -12.01 -1.91 1.12
N ASP A 13 -11.32 -1.14 0.27
CA ASP A 13 -11.43 -1.21 -1.19
C ASP A 13 -10.70 -2.42 -1.80
N LYS A 14 -10.11 -3.29 -0.97
CA LYS A 14 -9.39 -4.51 -1.40
C LYS A 14 -8.19 -4.24 -2.32
N TYR A 15 -7.46 -3.15 -2.09
CA TYR A 15 -6.14 -2.92 -2.69
C TYR A 15 -5.02 -3.51 -1.83
N LEU A 16 -5.15 -3.39 -0.51
CA LEU A 16 -4.25 -3.96 0.49
C LEU A 16 -5.00 -4.91 1.43
N TYR A 17 -4.30 -5.83 2.06
CA TYR A 17 -4.79 -6.62 3.20
C TYR A 17 -3.71 -6.70 4.27
N ARG A 18 -4.11 -7.03 5.49
CA ARG A 18 -3.19 -7.25 6.60
C ARG A 18 -2.92 -8.74 6.77
N GLN A 19 -1.64 -9.10 6.79
CA GLN A 19 -1.17 -10.44 7.14
C GLN A 19 -0.10 -10.30 8.22
N SER A 20 -0.38 -10.83 9.42
CA SER A 20 0.55 -10.77 10.56
C SER A 20 1.10 -9.35 10.84
N GLY A 21 0.25 -8.34 10.74
CA GLY A 21 0.62 -6.93 10.93
C GLY A 21 1.26 -6.24 9.72
N VAL A 22 1.61 -6.97 8.66
CA VAL A 22 2.17 -6.42 7.42
C VAL A 22 1.05 -6.11 6.44
N LEU A 23 1.11 -4.94 5.81
CA LEU A 23 0.25 -4.61 4.67
C LEU A 23 0.81 -5.24 3.41
N LEU A 24 -0.02 -5.99 2.69
CA LEU A 24 0.34 -6.64 1.44
C LEU A 24 -0.70 -6.32 0.36
N PRO A 25 -0.29 -6.15 -0.90
CA PRO A 25 -1.22 -5.91 -1.98
C PRO A 25 -1.91 -7.19 -2.44
N TYR A 26 -3.22 -7.07 -2.73
CA TYR A 26 -3.94 -8.10 -3.48
C TYR A 26 -3.33 -8.29 -4.87
N GLN A 27 -3.51 -9.48 -5.45
CA GLN A 27 -2.99 -9.79 -6.78
C GLN A 27 -3.48 -8.80 -7.84
N SER A 28 -4.74 -8.36 -7.77
CA SER A 28 -5.32 -7.37 -8.68
C SER A 28 -4.58 -6.02 -8.64
N ALA A 29 -4.15 -5.58 -7.45
CA ALA A 29 -3.39 -4.35 -7.28
C ALA A 29 -1.93 -4.50 -7.74
N ARG A 30 -1.33 -5.69 -7.59
CA ARG A 30 -0.02 -6.03 -8.16
C ARG A 30 -0.05 -6.04 -9.70
N THR A 31 -1.04 -6.70 -10.30
CA THR A 31 -1.19 -6.75 -11.76
C THR A 31 -1.41 -5.37 -12.37
N LYS A 32 -2.03 -4.45 -11.64
CA LYS A 32 -2.18 -3.04 -12.05
C LYS A 32 -0.92 -2.20 -11.86
N ASP A 33 0.14 -2.76 -11.28
CA ASP A 33 1.38 -2.08 -10.92
C ASP A 33 1.15 -0.88 -9.97
N LEU A 34 0.27 -1.04 -8.99
CA LEU A 34 0.00 0.01 -7.99
C LEU A 34 0.95 -0.10 -6.79
N PHE A 35 1.43 -1.31 -6.50
CA PHE A 35 2.27 -1.60 -5.35
C PHE A 35 3.36 -2.61 -5.70
N THR A 36 4.51 -2.48 -5.05
CA THR A 36 5.58 -3.47 -5.04
C THR A 36 5.86 -3.94 -3.62
N VAL A 37 6.30 -5.19 -3.46
CA VAL A 37 6.71 -5.74 -2.16
C VAL A 37 8.20 -5.98 -2.18
N LYS A 38 8.93 -5.31 -1.29
CA LYS A 38 10.35 -5.55 -1.04
C LYS A 38 10.52 -6.41 0.19
N THR A 39 11.28 -7.48 0.04
CA THR A 39 11.68 -8.36 1.15
C THR A 39 13.20 -8.40 1.21
N GLY A 40 13.74 -8.52 2.41
CA GLY A 40 15.18 -8.68 2.59
C GLY A 40 15.56 -8.82 4.05
N THR A 41 16.85 -8.75 4.31
CA THR A 41 17.43 -8.76 5.64
C THR A 41 18.10 -7.40 5.86
N ALA A 42 17.74 -6.72 6.94
CA ALA A 42 18.39 -5.48 7.34
C ALA A 42 19.85 -5.76 7.73
N GLU A 43 20.70 -4.74 7.72
CA GLU A 43 22.13 -4.86 8.07
C GLU A 43 22.35 -5.49 9.47
N HIS A 44 21.38 -5.32 10.37
CA HIS A 44 21.40 -5.88 11.72
C HIS A 44 20.75 -7.28 11.83
N GLY A 45 20.51 -7.97 10.71
CA GLY A 45 20.04 -9.36 10.68
C GLY A 45 18.51 -9.56 10.77
N HIS A 46 17.72 -8.50 10.94
CA HIS A 46 16.26 -8.60 10.98
C HIS A 46 15.66 -8.69 9.57
N ASN A 47 14.88 -9.74 9.31
CA ASN A 47 14.12 -9.85 8.07
C ASN A 47 13.00 -8.80 8.03
N TYR A 48 12.78 -8.19 6.87
CA TYR A 48 11.72 -7.22 6.66
C TYR A 48 10.89 -7.56 5.42
N THR A 49 9.63 -7.14 5.46
CA THR A 49 8.73 -7.08 4.31
C THR A 49 8.12 -5.69 4.26
N GLN A 50 8.27 -5.00 3.14
CA GLN A 50 7.82 -3.63 2.96
C GLN A 50 7.02 -3.51 1.67
N THR A 51 5.76 -3.12 1.80
CA THR A 51 4.94 -2.72 0.66
C THR A 51 5.19 -1.27 0.34
N ARG A 52 5.47 -0.97 -0.93
CA ARG A 52 5.69 0.39 -1.43
C ARG A 52 4.66 0.71 -2.50
N VAL A 53 4.23 1.95 -2.53
CA VAL A 53 3.42 2.50 -3.63
C VAL A 53 4.36 2.78 -4.81
N THR A 54 3.97 2.39 -6.02
CA THR A 54 4.69 2.74 -7.25
C THR A 54 4.33 4.17 -7.70
N SER A 55 5.01 4.73 -8.69
CA SER A 55 4.61 6.02 -9.28
C SER A 55 3.15 5.98 -9.78
N LYS A 56 2.80 4.90 -10.49
CA LYS A 56 1.42 4.67 -10.97
C LYS A 56 0.42 4.50 -9.82
N GLY A 57 0.83 3.85 -8.74
CA GLY A 57 0.03 3.75 -7.51
C GLY A 57 -0.23 5.09 -6.86
N ILE A 58 0.75 6.00 -6.85
CA ILE A 58 0.60 7.37 -6.33
C ILE A 58 -0.43 8.13 -7.16
N GLU A 59 -0.30 8.13 -8.49
CA GLU A 59 -1.26 8.77 -9.39
C GLU A 59 -2.68 8.23 -9.20
N PHE A 60 -2.80 6.90 -9.10
CA PHE A 60 -4.07 6.22 -8.86
C PHE A 60 -4.70 6.63 -7.51
N ILE A 61 -3.93 6.60 -6.42
CA ILE A 61 -4.39 6.98 -5.08
C ILE A 61 -4.81 8.45 -5.07
N ALA A 62 -3.99 9.33 -5.65
CA ALA A 62 -4.29 10.74 -5.76
C ALA A 62 -5.61 10.96 -6.53
N SER A 63 -5.80 10.32 -7.69
CA SER A 63 -7.03 10.46 -8.47
C SER A 63 -8.27 9.90 -7.75
N ARG A 64 -8.16 8.70 -7.17
CA ARG A 64 -9.29 8.00 -6.56
C ARG A 64 -9.75 8.61 -5.26
N TYR A 65 -8.81 9.10 -4.45
CA TYR A 65 -9.09 9.63 -3.12
C TYR A 65 -8.89 11.15 -3.05
N ALA A 66 -8.69 11.85 -4.19
CA ALA A 66 -8.55 13.32 -4.27
C ALA A 66 -9.71 14.05 -3.56
N SER A 67 -10.95 13.61 -3.79
CA SER A 67 -12.12 14.20 -3.13
C SER A 67 -12.18 13.89 -1.62
N GLU A 68 -11.57 12.79 -1.17
CA GLU A 68 -11.40 12.44 0.25
C GLU A 68 -10.10 13.05 0.85
N LEU A 69 -9.26 13.70 0.03
CA LEU A 69 -8.02 14.41 0.38
C LEU A 69 -8.23 15.92 0.54
N MET A 70 -9.38 16.47 0.14
CA MET A 70 -9.70 17.91 0.15
C MET A 70 -10.65 18.38 1.28
N LEU A 71 -10.80 17.60 2.37
CA LEU A 71 -11.52 18.01 3.57
C LEU A 71 -10.64 17.91 4.82
#